data_AF-A0A381QK92-F1
#
_entry.id   AF-A0A381QK92-F1
#
_cell.length_a   1.000
_cell.length_b   1.000
_cell.length_c   1.000
_cell.angle_alpha   90.00
_cell.angle_beta   90.00
_cell.angle_gamma   90.00
#
_symmetry.space_group_name_H-M   'P 1'
#
loop_
_entity.id
_entity.type
_entity.pdbx_description
1 polymer ?
#
loop_
_entity_poly.entity_id
_entity_poly.type
_entity_poly.pdbx_seq_one_letter_code
_entity_poly.pdbx_strand_id
1 'polypeptide(L)'
;MNRSDFLTLATSVSGNSSAANVYFANDGLNIYFFTFNPSRKATQIAFNPHVQCVIRPENEDGIKELQIDGFAEKITDNHEKEKAKQLILNVTKAFENYMNDEFLIENDVVGYYKIKPTVIKYVDFYAEKQFEWMELPDNKPSLLSQIIGSLTRKIKYFITVIRAPFLTATIAPILLGSSIAYWEFNEFNWNIFWLTFFGAIFAHCGTNVMNDYFDHTSRNDETNKLFSPFNGGSRVIQSGLMTPANVLLLSIGFFVATIIIGLKLNYNLHGAYFELSPLMSLGLIGIFLGVMYTGFLRLSYNGLGDIAVFLGFGPVMVYGAAYMQNQSVDLFTTLLFSIPVGIFIALVLFINCFQDYNADKATNKNSWVVRLAGPGEKANYRIPFKVWEYSMIIAFAIIAFGSITKNPVASIALLPIFLFYFASKKGRSWLNEWEKEDANIEQLPYELLIVNVSTIGIHFLTGILLTIGFLISVWI
;
A
#
# COMPACT_ATOMS: atom_id res chain seq x y z
N MET A 1 -34.35 10.67 18.76
CA MET A 1 -33.86 10.19 17.46
C MET A 1 -34.72 10.74 16.34
N ASN A 2 -36.03 10.44 16.30
CA ASN A 2 -36.99 10.92 15.28
C ASN A 2 -37.19 12.46 15.14
N ARG A 3 -36.42 13.27 15.86
CA ARG A 3 -36.48 14.75 15.83
C ARG A 3 -35.23 15.35 15.19
N SER A 4 -34.43 14.55 14.50
CA SER A 4 -33.18 14.94 13.85
C SER A 4 -32.94 14.06 12.64
N ASP A 5 -32.52 14.66 11.55
CA ASP A 5 -32.10 13.95 10.34
C ASP A 5 -30.59 13.65 10.32
N PHE A 6 -29.83 14.33 11.19
CA PHE A 6 -28.37 14.21 11.30
C PHE A 6 -27.92 13.62 12.63
N LEU A 7 -26.86 12.80 12.57
CA LEU A 7 -25.99 12.57 13.72
C LEU A 7 -24.60 13.11 13.43
N THR A 8 -23.92 13.58 14.47
CA THR A 8 -22.47 13.76 14.43
C THR A 8 -21.83 12.45 14.85
N LEU A 9 -21.11 11.81 13.93
CA LEU A 9 -20.39 10.57 14.16
C LEU A 9 -18.91 10.85 14.42
N ALA A 10 -18.41 10.40 15.57
CA ALA A 10 -17.01 10.45 15.94
C ALA A 10 -16.37 9.05 15.83
N THR A 11 -15.24 9.00 15.12
CA THR A 11 -14.42 7.79 14.93
C THR A 11 -12.97 8.11 15.32
N SER A 12 -12.20 7.11 15.76
CA SER A 12 -10.80 7.31 16.12
C SER A 12 -10.00 6.02 15.98
N VAL A 13 -8.81 6.12 15.41
CA VAL A 13 -7.83 5.02 15.35
C VAL A 13 -6.49 5.57 15.83
N SER A 14 -5.85 4.90 16.78
CA SER A 14 -4.53 5.28 17.31
C SER A 14 -4.44 6.76 17.75
N GLY A 15 -5.51 7.29 18.35
CA GLY A 15 -5.60 8.68 18.81
C GLY A 15 -5.85 9.72 17.71
N ASN A 16 -6.01 9.31 16.45
CA ASN A 16 -6.31 10.21 15.33
C ASN A 16 -7.82 10.29 15.08
N SER A 17 -8.51 11.21 15.77
CA SER A 17 -9.96 11.33 15.72
C SER A 17 -10.47 12.01 14.43
N SER A 18 -11.71 11.70 14.07
CA SER A 18 -12.48 12.33 13.01
C SER A 18 -13.92 12.51 13.48
N ALA A 19 -14.56 13.61 13.09
CA ALA A 19 -15.99 13.82 13.29
C ALA A 19 -16.63 14.25 11.98
N ALA A 20 -17.83 13.75 11.70
CA ALA A 20 -18.61 14.17 10.54
C ALA A 20 -20.11 14.04 10.80
N ASN A 21 -20.89 14.94 10.22
CA ASN A 21 -22.34 14.77 10.17
C ASN A 21 -22.70 13.73 9.10
N VAL A 22 -23.62 12.84 9.43
CA VAL A 22 -24.18 11.87 8.49
C VAL A 22 -25.70 11.83 8.65
N TYR A 23 -26.40 11.62 7.54
CA TYR A 23 -27.82 11.28 7.59
C TYR A 23 -28.00 9.91 8.23
N PHE A 24 -29.01 9.77 9.07
CA PHE A 24 -29.35 8.49 9.67
C PHE A 24 -30.83 8.28 9.77
N ALA A 25 -31.17 7.01 9.93
CA ALA A 25 -32.46 6.56 10.38
C ALA A 25 -32.27 5.61 11.57
N ASN A 26 -33.34 5.38 12.32
CA ASN A 26 -33.32 4.42 13.42
C ASN A 26 -34.43 3.39 13.26
N ASP A 27 -34.16 2.17 13.72
CA ASP A 27 -35.14 1.12 13.90
C ASP A 27 -35.03 0.60 15.34
N GLY A 28 -35.99 1.01 16.17
CA GLY A 28 -35.84 0.98 17.63
C GLY A 28 -34.63 1.81 18.05
N LEU A 29 -33.67 1.16 18.74
CA LEU A 29 -32.41 1.76 19.18
C LEU A 29 -31.25 1.53 18.19
N ASN A 30 -31.44 0.70 17.16
CA ASN A 30 -30.41 0.53 16.13
C ASN A 30 -30.38 1.78 15.24
N ILE A 31 -29.18 2.28 14.96
CA ILE A 31 -28.99 3.47 14.13
C ILE A 31 -28.34 3.03 12.82
N TYR A 32 -28.94 3.42 11.70
CA TYR A 32 -28.51 3.11 10.35
C TYR A 32 -28.06 4.38 9.67
N PHE A 33 -26.88 4.36 9.05
CA PHE A 33 -26.38 5.46 8.25
C PHE A 33 -25.67 4.94 7.00
N PHE A 34 -25.46 5.82 6.03
CA PHE A 34 -24.65 5.50 4.86
C PHE A 34 -23.46 6.44 4.75
N THR A 35 -22.42 5.98 4.06
CA THR A 35 -21.32 6.84 3.64
C THR A 35 -20.64 6.26 2.40
N PHE A 36 -19.98 7.13 1.63
CA PHE A 36 -19.16 6.68 0.51
C PHE A 36 -17.90 5.95 1.00
N ASN A 37 -17.51 4.92 0.27
CA ASN A 37 -16.29 4.16 0.48
C ASN A 37 -15.29 4.41 -0.67
N PRO A 38 -13.99 4.45 -0.34
CA PRO A 38 -13.46 4.61 1.01
C PRO A 38 -13.61 6.07 1.46
N SER A 39 -14.07 6.27 2.70
CA SER A 39 -13.98 7.55 3.41
C SER A 39 -13.28 7.36 4.74
N ARG A 40 -12.70 8.44 5.28
CA ARG A 40 -11.97 8.40 6.57
C ARG A 40 -12.74 7.66 7.68
N LYS A 41 -14.03 7.95 7.84
CA LYS A 41 -14.90 7.30 8.85
C LYS A 41 -15.15 5.82 8.55
N ALA A 42 -15.45 5.48 7.30
CA ALA A 42 -15.64 4.09 6.87
C ALA A 42 -14.37 3.26 7.14
N THR A 43 -13.21 3.79 6.78
CA THR A 43 -11.93 3.13 7.03
C THR A 43 -11.64 3.04 8.52
N GLN A 44 -11.83 4.11 9.30
CA GLN A 44 -11.61 4.08 10.75
C GLN A 44 -12.52 3.05 11.44
N ILE A 45 -13.80 2.94 11.07
CA ILE A 45 -14.73 1.92 11.62
C ILE A 45 -14.21 0.50 11.35
N ALA A 46 -13.64 0.25 10.16
CA ALA A 46 -13.09 -1.05 9.82
C ALA A 46 -11.89 -1.47 10.69
N PHE A 47 -11.15 -0.51 11.27
CA PHE A 47 -10.00 -0.75 12.16
C PHE A 47 -10.35 -0.61 13.64
N ASN A 48 -11.29 0.26 13.98
CA ASN A 48 -11.85 0.43 15.31
C ASN A 48 -13.38 0.65 15.20
N PRO A 49 -14.19 -0.40 15.45
CA PRO A 49 -15.65 -0.30 15.34
C PRO A 49 -16.27 0.50 16.48
N HIS A 50 -15.54 0.83 17.55
CA HIS A 50 -16.06 1.65 18.63
C HIS A 50 -16.25 3.08 18.16
N VAL A 51 -17.49 3.58 18.27
CA VAL A 51 -17.87 4.92 17.83
C VAL A 51 -18.61 5.64 18.94
N GLN A 52 -18.54 6.97 18.87
CA GLN A 52 -19.39 7.84 19.66
C GLN A 52 -20.22 8.69 18.71
N CYS A 53 -21.48 8.91 19.01
CA CYS A 53 -22.29 9.85 18.25
C CYS A 53 -23.14 10.77 19.12
N VAL A 54 -23.43 11.93 18.56
CA VAL A 54 -24.30 12.95 19.17
C VAL A 54 -25.47 13.22 18.22
N ILE A 55 -26.68 13.21 18.77
CA ILE A 55 -27.92 13.57 18.05
C ILE A 55 -28.57 14.72 18.78
N ARG A 56 -28.87 15.81 18.06
CA ARG A 56 -29.56 16.98 18.59
C ARG A 56 -30.90 17.16 17.91
N PRO A 57 -31.99 17.40 18.64
CA PRO A 57 -33.25 17.76 18.02
C PRO A 57 -33.12 19.04 17.20
N GLU A 58 -33.82 19.11 16.08
CA GLU A 58 -33.93 20.33 15.30
C GLU A 58 -34.64 21.43 16.12
N ASN A 59 -34.20 22.68 15.92
CA ASN A 59 -34.80 23.88 16.51
C ASN A 59 -34.76 23.98 18.05
N GLU A 60 -33.81 23.30 18.71
CA GLU A 60 -33.63 23.37 20.18
C GLU A 60 -32.27 23.95 20.62
N ASP A 61 -31.56 24.69 19.77
CA ASP A 61 -30.29 25.39 20.09
C ASP A 61 -29.22 24.54 20.81
N GLY A 62 -29.28 23.21 20.71
CA GLY A 62 -28.38 22.29 21.41
C GLY A 62 -28.64 22.15 22.91
N ILE A 63 -29.80 22.58 23.39
CA ILE A 63 -30.25 22.45 24.78
C ILE A 63 -30.39 20.98 25.19
N LYS A 64 -30.90 20.16 24.26
CA LYS A 64 -31.10 18.73 24.45
C LYS A 64 -30.23 17.95 23.48
N GLU A 65 -29.62 16.88 23.96
CA GLU A 65 -28.86 15.98 23.10
C GLU A 65 -28.87 14.54 23.61
N LEU A 66 -28.70 13.62 22.67
CA LEU A 66 -28.36 12.23 22.94
C LEU A 66 -26.87 12.03 22.65
N GLN A 67 -26.12 11.63 23.66
CA GLN A 67 -24.75 11.15 23.54
C GLN A 67 -24.78 9.63 23.56
N ILE A 68 -24.20 8.98 22.55
CA ILE A 68 -24.33 7.54 22.34
C ILE A 68 -22.95 6.94 22.15
N ASP A 69 -22.63 5.93 22.97
CA ASP A 69 -21.45 5.09 22.78
C ASP A 69 -21.89 3.72 22.24
N GLY A 70 -21.21 3.23 21.21
CA GLY A 70 -21.60 1.96 20.59
C GLY A 70 -20.59 1.38 19.64
N PHE A 71 -21.00 0.32 18.95
CA PHE A 71 -20.21 -0.35 17.93
C PHE A 71 -20.86 -0.16 16.56
N ALA A 72 -20.11 0.39 15.62
CA ALA A 72 -20.47 0.49 14.22
C ALA A 72 -19.93 -0.72 13.45
N GLU A 73 -20.78 -1.32 12.62
CA GLU A 73 -20.40 -2.37 11.70
C GLU A 73 -20.91 -2.07 10.29
N LYS A 74 -20.11 -2.43 9.29
CA LYS A 74 -20.55 -2.37 7.89
C LYS A 74 -21.54 -3.50 7.65
N ILE A 75 -22.70 -3.18 7.09
CA ILE A 75 -23.74 -4.15 6.79
C ILE A 75 -23.32 -4.91 5.54
N THR A 76 -23.20 -6.23 5.63
CA THR A 76 -22.85 -7.11 4.52
C THR A 76 -24.05 -7.87 3.96
N ASP A 77 -25.06 -8.14 4.78
CA ASP A 77 -26.30 -8.82 4.39
C ASP A 77 -27.13 -7.95 3.43
N ASN A 78 -27.53 -8.52 2.30
CA ASN A 78 -28.24 -7.78 1.25
C ASN A 78 -29.65 -7.34 1.67
N HIS A 79 -30.36 -8.14 2.47
CA HIS A 79 -31.68 -7.77 2.97
C HIS A 79 -31.57 -6.62 3.98
N GLU A 80 -30.58 -6.67 4.89
CA GLU A 80 -30.37 -5.58 5.84
C GLU A 80 -29.83 -4.30 5.16
N LYS A 81 -29.02 -4.43 4.09
CA LYS A 81 -28.63 -3.28 3.25
C LYS A 81 -29.84 -2.60 2.62
N GLU A 82 -30.75 -3.37 2.02
CA GLU A 82 -31.94 -2.81 1.40
C GLU A 82 -32.84 -2.13 2.44
N LYS A 83 -33.01 -2.76 3.62
CA LYS A 83 -33.71 -2.12 4.74
C LYS A 83 -33.05 -0.80 5.15
N ALA A 84 -31.73 -0.78 5.35
CA ALA A 84 -31.00 0.42 5.73
C ALA A 84 -31.14 1.54 4.67
N LYS A 85 -31.05 1.17 3.39
CA LYS A 85 -31.28 2.07 2.25
C LYS A 85 -32.66 2.70 2.31
N GLN A 86 -33.72 1.90 2.43
CA GLN A 86 -35.10 2.40 2.48
C GLN A 86 -35.32 3.32 3.69
N LEU A 87 -34.80 2.95 4.86
CA LEU A 87 -34.88 3.78 6.07
C LEU A 87 -34.20 5.15 5.86
N ILE A 88 -33.04 5.18 5.22
CA ILE A 88 -32.29 6.42 4.97
C ILE A 88 -32.96 7.28 3.89
N LEU A 89 -33.52 6.67 2.83
CA LEU A 89 -34.25 7.38 1.78
C LEU A 89 -35.53 8.07 2.29
N ASN A 90 -36.12 7.57 3.38
CA ASN A 90 -37.21 8.25 4.08
C ASN A 90 -36.77 9.53 4.78
N VAL A 91 -35.48 9.66 5.11
CA VAL A 91 -34.90 10.83 5.77
C VAL A 91 -34.35 11.81 4.74
N THR A 92 -33.68 11.33 3.69
CA THR A 92 -33.15 12.19 2.63
C THR A 92 -33.19 11.55 1.26
N LYS A 93 -33.66 12.32 0.27
CA LYS A 93 -33.60 11.95 -1.16
C LYS A 93 -32.38 12.51 -1.89
N ALA A 94 -31.54 13.29 -1.21
CA ALA A 94 -30.40 13.98 -1.83
C ALA A 94 -29.39 13.03 -2.49
N PHE A 95 -29.32 11.77 -2.04
CA PHE A 95 -28.39 10.76 -2.52
C PHE A 95 -29.06 9.58 -3.22
N GLU A 96 -30.36 9.69 -3.52
CA GLU A 96 -31.16 8.61 -4.12
C GLU A 96 -30.53 8.08 -5.42
N ASN A 97 -30.06 8.99 -6.29
CA ASN A 97 -29.40 8.62 -7.54
C ASN A 97 -28.15 7.76 -7.29
N TYR A 98 -27.32 8.12 -6.30
CA TYR A 98 -26.11 7.36 -5.97
C TYR A 98 -26.43 6.01 -5.31
N MET A 99 -27.48 5.96 -4.47
CA MET A 99 -27.91 4.73 -3.79
C MET A 99 -28.59 3.71 -4.71
N ASN A 100 -29.07 4.17 -5.87
CA ASN A 100 -29.72 3.34 -6.89
C ASN A 100 -28.80 3.01 -8.07
N ASP A 101 -27.60 3.59 -8.13
CA ASP A 101 -26.64 3.35 -9.20
C ASP A 101 -26.01 1.96 -9.10
N GLU A 102 -26.24 1.11 -10.10
CA GLU A 102 -25.75 -0.28 -10.13
C GLU A 102 -24.22 -0.34 -10.11
N PHE A 103 -23.54 0.54 -10.84
CA PHE A 103 -22.09 0.57 -10.90
C PHE A 103 -21.48 0.92 -9.53
N LEU A 104 -22.04 1.91 -8.83
CA LEU A 104 -21.58 2.28 -7.49
C LEU A 104 -21.85 1.20 -6.45
N ILE A 105 -22.95 0.45 -6.60
CA ILE A 105 -23.30 -0.68 -5.72
C ILE A 105 -22.35 -1.86 -5.95
N GLU A 106 -22.13 -2.26 -7.21
CA GLU A 106 -21.24 -3.37 -7.58
C GLU A 106 -19.79 -3.12 -7.14
N ASN A 107 -19.35 -1.86 -7.17
CA ASN A 107 -18.02 -1.44 -6.75
C ASN A 107 -17.92 -1.05 -5.26
N ASP A 108 -18.95 -1.33 -4.46
CA ASP A 108 -18.97 -1.10 -3.01
C ASP A 108 -18.71 0.37 -2.59
N VAL A 109 -19.02 1.33 -3.49
CA VAL A 109 -18.82 2.77 -3.28
C VAL A 109 -19.83 3.32 -2.28
N VAL A 110 -21.06 2.80 -2.26
CA VAL A 110 -22.09 3.17 -1.26
C VAL A 110 -22.09 2.15 -0.13
N GLY A 111 -21.58 2.54 1.04
CA GLY A 111 -21.55 1.70 2.23
C GLY A 111 -22.69 2.01 3.20
N TYR A 112 -23.38 0.97 3.67
CA TYR A 112 -24.36 1.05 4.74
C TYR A 112 -23.78 0.49 6.04
N TYR A 113 -24.09 1.17 7.15
CA TYR A 113 -23.52 0.87 8.46
C TYR A 113 -24.61 0.88 9.52
N LYS A 114 -24.44 0.01 10.50
CA LYS A 114 -25.31 -0.11 11.67
C LYS A 114 -24.52 0.21 12.92
N ILE A 115 -25.04 1.08 13.76
CA ILE A 115 -24.53 1.35 15.10
C ILE A 115 -25.45 0.64 16.10
N LYS A 116 -24.86 -0.21 16.93
CA LYS A 116 -25.50 -0.83 18.10
C LYS A 116 -25.10 -0.05 19.34
N PRO A 117 -26.00 0.74 19.94
CA PRO A 117 -25.70 1.49 21.16
C PRO A 117 -25.41 0.56 22.33
N THR A 118 -24.42 0.91 23.14
CA THR A 118 -24.11 0.24 24.42
C THR A 118 -24.44 1.14 25.61
N VAL A 119 -24.36 2.45 25.40
CA VAL A 119 -24.81 3.48 26.35
C VAL A 119 -25.50 4.58 25.56
N ILE A 120 -26.67 5.01 26.02
CA ILE A 120 -27.37 6.20 25.52
C ILE A 120 -27.55 7.14 26.70
N LYS A 121 -26.94 8.31 26.63
CA LYS A 121 -27.06 9.38 27.61
C LYS A 121 -27.90 10.51 27.04
N TYR A 122 -29.00 10.83 27.72
CA TYR A 122 -29.80 12.00 27.45
C TYR A 122 -29.31 13.16 28.31
N VAL A 123 -29.12 14.31 27.66
CA VAL A 123 -28.68 15.56 28.28
C VAL A 123 -29.74 16.61 28.02
N ASP A 124 -30.14 17.33 29.07
CA ASP A 124 -31.04 18.48 28.99
C ASP A 124 -30.55 19.57 29.95
N PHE A 125 -29.94 20.62 29.41
CA PHE A 125 -29.27 21.63 30.23
C PHE A 125 -30.22 22.47 31.09
N TYR A 126 -31.52 22.51 30.77
CA TYR A 126 -32.52 23.28 31.53
C TYR A 126 -33.43 22.41 32.42
N ALA A 127 -33.33 21.08 32.34
CA ALA A 127 -34.06 20.20 33.24
C ALA A 127 -33.45 20.20 34.65
N GLU A 128 -34.28 19.97 35.68
CA GLU A 128 -33.78 19.75 37.06
C GLU A 128 -32.81 18.56 37.11
N LYS A 129 -33.13 17.50 36.36
CA LYS A 129 -32.26 16.35 36.18
C LYS A 129 -31.60 16.42 34.80
N GLN A 130 -30.42 17.02 34.77
CA GLN A 130 -29.72 17.34 33.53
C GLN A 130 -29.18 16.13 32.76
N PHE A 131 -28.99 15.00 33.43
CA PHE A 131 -28.40 13.79 32.85
C PHE A 131 -29.21 12.55 33.20
N GLU A 132 -29.55 11.79 32.16
CA GLU A 132 -30.13 10.46 32.27
C GLU A 132 -29.39 9.51 31.35
N TRP A 133 -29.27 8.22 31.71
CA TRP A 133 -28.61 7.26 30.84
C TRP A 133 -29.28 5.88 30.87
N MET A 134 -29.09 5.16 29.79
CA MET A 134 -29.53 3.79 29.56
C MET A 134 -28.33 2.96 29.13
N GLU A 135 -28.11 1.82 29.79
CA GLU A 135 -27.08 0.85 29.41
C GLU A 135 -27.70 -0.34 28.68
N LEU A 136 -27.02 -0.80 27.63
CA LEU A 136 -27.42 -1.91 26.77
C LEU A 136 -26.24 -2.90 26.68
N PRO A 137 -25.95 -3.64 27.77
CA PRO A 137 -24.76 -4.50 27.85
C PRO A 137 -24.77 -5.62 26.81
N ASP A 138 -25.95 -6.12 26.43
CA ASP A 138 -26.12 -7.19 25.43
C ASP A 138 -25.66 -6.78 24.02
N ASN A 139 -25.56 -5.48 23.75
CA ASN A 139 -25.03 -4.97 22.48
C ASN A 139 -23.51 -4.95 22.43
N LYS A 140 -22.81 -5.20 23.54
CA LYS A 140 -21.35 -5.32 23.56
C LYS A 140 -20.94 -6.65 22.92
N PRO A 141 -19.96 -6.66 21.99
CA PRO A 141 -19.43 -7.90 21.47
C PRO A 141 -18.83 -8.74 22.60
N SER A 142 -18.88 -10.07 22.50
CA SER A 142 -18.24 -10.95 23.49
C SER A 142 -16.73 -10.66 23.62
N LEU A 143 -16.15 -10.86 24.80
CA LEU A 143 -14.73 -10.58 25.04
C LEU A 143 -13.83 -11.33 24.03
N LEU A 144 -14.17 -12.58 23.72
CA LEU A 144 -13.44 -13.38 22.74
C LEU A 144 -13.50 -12.76 21.34
N SER A 145 -14.67 -12.30 20.89
CA SER A 145 -14.81 -11.66 19.57
C SER A 145 -14.10 -10.31 19.51
N GLN A 146 -14.07 -9.56 20.63
CA GLN A 146 -13.29 -8.33 20.74
C GLN A 146 -11.79 -8.60 20.63
N ILE A 147 -11.27 -9.61 21.31
CA ILE A 147 -9.84 -9.97 21.28
C ILE A 147 -9.44 -10.43 19.87
N ILE A 148 -10.16 -11.41 19.30
CA ILE A 148 -9.87 -11.94 17.96
C ILE A 148 -10.00 -10.84 16.92
N GLY A 149 -11.09 -10.07 16.97
CA GLY A 149 -11.31 -8.95 16.07
C GLY A 149 -10.24 -7.86 16.21
N SER A 150 -9.78 -7.57 17.43
CA SER A 150 -8.71 -6.59 17.66
C SER A 150 -7.39 -7.04 17.06
N LEU A 151 -7.05 -8.33 17.22
CA LEU A 151 -5.84 -8.90 16.64
C LEU A 151 -5.86 -8.86 15.11
N THR A 152 -6.96 -9.30 14.49
CA THR A 152 -7.08 -9.30 13.02
C THR A 152 -7.03 -7.88 12.45
N ARG A 153 -7.69 -6.91 13.09
CA ARG A 153 -7.63 -5.50 12.69
C ARG A 153 -6.23 -4.90 12.88
N LYS A 154 -5.51 -5.24 13.95
CA LYS A 154 -4.11 -4.84 14.14
C LYS A 154 -3.19 -5.42 13.07
N ILE A 155 -3.34 -6.70 12.73
CA ILE A 155 -2.57 -7.34 11.66
C ILE A 155 -2.83 -6.62 10.33
N LYS A 156 -4.11 -6.41 9.98
CA LYS A 156 -4.50 -5.64 8.79
C LYS A 156 -3.88 -4.24 8.81
N TYR A 157 -3.87 -3.58 9.98
CA TYR A 157 -3.34 -2.23 10.14
C TYR A 157 -1.85 -2.20 9.79
N PHE A 158 -1.06 -3.10 10.38
CA PHE A 158 0.37 -3.17 10.07
C PHE A 158 0.64 -3.57 8.63
N ILE A 159 -0.11 -4.52 8.06
CA ILE A 159 0.00 -4.93 6.64
C ILE A 159 -0.21 -3.72 5.72
N THR A 160 -1.22 -2.88 6.01
CA THR A 160 -1.49 -1.66 5.25
C THR A 160 -0.36 -0.64 5.41
N VAL A 161 0.05 -0.35 6.64
CA VAL A 161 1.09 0.66 6.94
C VAL A 161 2.42 0.33 6.28
N ILE A 162 2.89 -0.91 6.36
CA ILE A 162 4.19 -1.30 5.77
C ILE A 162 4.09 -1.65 4.28
N ARG A 163 2.88 -1.62 3.72
CA ARG A 163 2.58 -2.04 2.34
C ARG A 163 3.10 -3.46 2.07
N ALA A 164 2.76 -4.40 2.96
CA ALA A 164 3.36 -5.74 3.00
C ALA A 164 3.40 -6.51 1.66
N PRO A 165 2.38 -6.42 0.76
CA PRO A 165 2.46 -7.06 -0.55
C PRO A 165 3.68 -6.66 -1.39
N PHE A 166 4.21 -5.45 -1.21
CA PHE A 166 5.40 -4.98 -1.90
C PHE A 166 6.69 -5.58 -1.35
N LEU A 167 6.70 -6.21 -0.17
CA LEU A 167 7.91 -6.83 0.40
C LEU A 167 8.45 -7.96 -0.48
N THR A 168 7.67 -8.46 -1.44
CA THR A 168 8.14 -9.33 -2.53
C THR A 168 9.34 -8.72 -3.29
N ALA A 169 9.39 -7.39 -3.40
CA ALA A 169 10.51 -6.63 -3.98
C ALA A 169 11.82 -6.80 -3.21
N THR A 170 11.77 -7.10 -1.92
CA THR A 170 12.95 -7.36 -1.08
C THR A 170 13.21 -8.84 -0.93
N ILE A 171 12.16 -9.65 -0.79
CA ILE A 171 12.30 -11.10 -0.59
C ILE A 171 13.05 -11.73 -1.79
N ALA A 172 12.65 -11.40 -3.01
CA ALA A 172 13.27 -11.94 -4.23
C ALA A 172 14.78 -11.66 -4.34
N PRO A 173 15.28 -10.41 -4.26
CA PRO A 173 16.71 -10.14 -4.39
C PRO A 173 17.56 -10.70 -3.24
N ILE A 174 17.05 -10.71 -2.00
CA ILE A 174 17.78 -11.28 -0.85
C ILE A 174 17.94 -12.79 -1.01
N LEU A 175 16.89 -13.49 -1.43
CA LEU A 175 16.95 -14.92 -1.72
C LEU A 175 17.93 -15.20 -2.87
N LEU A 176 17.84 -14.41 -3.95
CA LEU A 176 18.72 -14.57 -5.11
C LEU A 176 20.20 -14.41 -4.71
N GLY A 177 20.56 -13.30 -4.08
CA GLY A 177 21.96 -13.05 -3.68
C GLY A 177 22.49 -14.14 -2.75
N SER A 178 21.68 -14.55 -1.76
CA SER A 178 22.05 -15.62 -0.84
C SER A 178 22.23 -16.98 -1.55
N SER A 179 21.42 -17.27 -2.57
CA SER A 179 21.53 -18.50 -3.35
C SER A 179 22.74 -18.52 -4.29
N ILE A 180 23.14 -17.37 -4.84
CA ILE A 180 24.36 -17.24 -5.65
C ILE A 180 25.58 -17.54 -4.79
N ALA A 181 25.67 -16.96 -3.59
CA ALA A 181 26.77 -17.25 -2.68
C ALA A 181 26.78 -18.72 -2.23
N TYR A 182 25.62 -19.30 -1.93
CA TYR A 182 25.54 -20.72 -1.62
C TYR A 182 25.99 -21.59 -2.80
N TRP A 183 25.66 -21.21 -4.02
CA TRP A 183 26.07 -21.94 -5.22
C TRP A 183 27.58 -21.92 -5.44
N GLU A 184 28.25 -20.81 -5.18
CA GLU A 184 29.70 -20.70 -5.35
C GLU A 184 30.51 -21.41 -4.26
N PHE A 185 30.02 -21.42 -3.01
CA PHE A 185 30.81 -21.86 -1.86
C PHE A 185 30.27 -23.09 -1.14
N ASN A 186 29.05 -23.53 -1.43
CA ASN A 186 28.36 -24.63 -0.74
C ASN A 186 28.29 -24.49 0.79
N GLU A 187 28.32 -23.24 1.28
CA GLU A 187 28.22 -22.87 2.68
C GLU A 187 27.10 -21.85 2.87
N PHE A 188 26.32 -21.99 3.96
CA PHE A 188 25.21 -21.10 4.25
C PHE A 188 25.13 -20.76 5.73
N ASN A 189 25.11 -19.46 6.04
CA ASN A 189 24.96 -19.00 7.41
C ASN A 189 23.56 -18.43 7.63
N TRP A 190 22.71 -19.21 8.32
CA TRP A 190 21.34 -18.83 8.65
C TRP A 190 21.23 -17.57 9.52
N ASN A 191 22.18 -17.36 10.43
CA ASN A 191 22.16 -16.17 11.28
C ASN A 191 22.40 -14.90 10.46
N ILE A 192 23.41 -14.93 9.58
CA ILE A 192 23.70 -13.82 8.67
C ILE A 192 22.55 -13.60 7.67
N PHE A 193 21.94 -14.68 7.17
CA PHE A 193 20.78 -14.61 6.29
C PHE A 193 19.63 -13.85 6.96
N TRP A 194 19.21 -14.26 8.17
CA TRP A 194 18.08 -13.65 8.84
C TRP A 194 18.35 -12.20 9.24
N LEU A 195 19.56 -11.88 9.70
CA LEU A 195 19.94 -10.49 9.96
C LEU A 195 19.86 -9.65 8.69
N THR A 196 20.43 -10.13 7.59
CA THR A 196 20.41 -9.42 6.29
C THR A 196 18.97 -9.25 5.79
N PHE A 197 18.16 -10.31 5.87
CA PHE A 197 16.76 -10.30 5.48
C PHE A 197 15.95 -9.28 6.27
N PHE A 198 15.98 -9.31 7.61
CA PHE A 198 15.23 -8.35 8.42
C PHE A 198 15.77 -6.93 8.28
N GLY A 199 17.09 -6.74 8.15
CA GLY A 199 17.69 -5.45 7.87
C GLY A 199 17.16 -4.83 6.56
N ALA A 200 17.07 -5.64 5.50
CA ALA A 200 16.53 -5.23 4.21
C ALA A 200 15.01 -4.98 4.25
N ILE A 201 14.25 -5.82 4.97
CA ILE A 201 12.80 -5.61 5.18
C ILE A 201 12.56 -4.27 5.91
N PHE A 202 13.31 -3.99 6.98
CA PHE A 202 13.19 -2.70 7.67
C PHE A 202 13.60 -1.53 6.76
N ALA A 203 14.62 -1.67 5.92
CA ALA A 203 15.02 -0.60 5.01
C ALA A 203 13.90 -0.27 4.01
N HIS A 204 13.25 -1.31 3.48
CA HIS A 204 12.12 -1.17 2.58
C HIS A 204 10.89 -0.60 3.30
N CYS A 205 10.51 -1.14 4.47
CA CYS A 205 9.42 -0.59 5.27
C CYS A 205 9.66 0.90 5.59
N GLY A 206 10.88 1.27 5.99
CA GLY A 206 11.29 2.64 6.25
C GLY A 206 11.09 3.52 5.02
N THR A 207 11.52 3.04 3.85
CA THR A 207 11.36 3.74 2.56
C THR A 207 9.89 3.94 2.17
N ASN A 208 9.04 2.90 2.31
CA ASN A 208 7.61 2.98 1.99
C ASN A 208 6.87 3.95 2.92
N VAL A 209 7.14 3.89 4.22
CA VAL A 209 6.51 4.76 5.20
C VAL A 209 7.02 6.21 5.05
N MET A 210 8.31 6.40 4.69
CA MET A 210 8.86 7.72 4.36
C MET A 210 8.20 8.31 3.11
N ASN A 211 7.94 7.46 2.12
CA ASN A 211 7.23 7.83 0.89
C ASN A 211 5.85 8.41 1.21
N ASP A 212 5.04 7.70 2.00
CA ASP A 212 3.71 8.17 2.41
C ASP A 212 3.75 9.53 3.14
N TYR A 213 4.78 9.77 3.98
CA TYR A 213 4.93 11.05 4.67
C TYR A 213 5.21 12.20 3.69
N PHE A 214 6.20 12.04 2.81
CA PHE A 214 6.57 13.11 1.89
C PHE A 214 5.53 13.34 0.78
N ASP A 215 4.87 12.28 0.28
CA ASP A 215 3.81 12.41 -0.72
C ASP A 215 2.53 13.03 -0.11
N HIS A 216 2.29 12.88 1.21
CA HIS A 216 1.32 13.70 1.94
C HIS A 216 1.75 15.18 2.02
N THR A 217 3.02 15.47 2.30
CA THR A 217 3.50 16.86 2.43
C THR A 217 3.43 17.62 1.09
N SER A 218 3.56 16.93 -0.03
CA SER A 218 3.43 17.49 -1.38
C SER A 218 1.98 17.53 -1.89
N ARG A 219 1.03 16.94 -1.14
CA ARG A 219 -0.37 16.73 -1.52
C ARG A 219 -0.58 15.78 -2.71
N ASN A 220 0.43 14.98 -3.07
CA ASN A 220 0.34 14.03 -4.20
C ASN A 220 -0.72 12.97 -3.91
N ASP A 221 -0.66 12.35 -2.74
CA ASP A 221 -1.64 11.34 -2.32
C ASP A 221 -3.06 11.92 -2.22
N GLU A 222 -3.25 13.13 -1.67
CA GLU A 222 -4.57 13.78 -1.63
C GLU A 222 -5.15 14.05 -3.02
N THR A 223 -4.29 14.35 -3.99
CA THR A 223 -4.69 14.66 -5.37
C THR A 223 -5.01 13.39 -6.16
N ASN A 224 -4.45 12.25 -5.78
CA ASN A 224 -4.66 10.98 -6.47
C ASN A 224 -6.05 10.39 -6.18
N LYS A 225 -6.95 10.52 -7.17
CA LYS A 225 -8.32 9.98 -7.13
C LYS A 225 -8.42 8.55 -7.67
N LEU A 226 -7.44 8.10 -8.45
CA LEU A 226 -7.44 6.80 -9.14
C LEU A 226 -6.53 5.80 -8.40
N PHE A 227 -6.49 5.92 -7.07
CA PHE A 227 -5.63 5.06 -6.27
C PHE A 227 -6.12 3.61 -6.30
N SER A 228 -5.20 2.68 -6.18
CA SER A 228 -5.45 1.24 -6.21
C SER A 228 -4.61 0.53 -5.14
N PRO A 229 -4.75 -0.79 -4.92
CA PRO A 229 -3.85 -1.53 -4.04
C PRO A 229 -2.37 -1.41 -4.40
N PHE A 230 -2.04 -0.96 -5.62
CA PHE A 230 -0.68 -0.91 -6.14
C PHE A 230 -0.09 0.51 -6.27
N ASN A 231 -0.88 1.57 -6.10
CA ASN A 231 -0.42 2.96 -6.31
C ASN A 231 -1.04 3.93 -5.27
N GLY A 232 -0.65 5.21 -5.29
CA GLY A 232 -1.28 6.26 -4.45
C GLY A 232 -1.04 6.15 -2.93
N GLY A 233 0.08 5.55 -2.52
CA GLY A 233 0.49 5.41 -1.11
C GLY A 233 -0.30 4.35 -0.33
N SER A 234 0.02 4.17 0.95
CA SER A 234 -0.78 3.27 1.83
C SER A 234 -2.15 3.84 2.23
N ARG A 235 -2.39 5.12 1.94
CA ARG A 235 -3.57 5.91 2.37
C ARG A 235 -3.73 6.02 3.90
N VAL A 236 -2.74 5.65 4.72
CA VAL A 236 -2.89 5.63 6.18
C VAL A 236 -3.06 7.03 6.77
N ILE A 237 -2.45 8.05 6.15
CA ILE A 237 -2.62 9.44 6.56
C ILE A 237 -3.99 9.96 6.10
N GLN A 238 -4.32 9.77 4.82
CA GLN A 238 -5.57 10.27 4.21
C GLN A 238 -6.81 9.61 4.84
N SER A 239 -6.71 8.32 5.18
CA SER A 239 -7.75 7.58 5.89
C SER A 239 -7.76 7.82 7.41
N GLY A 240 -6.85 8.65 7.93
CA GLY A 240 -6.78 8.98 9.34
C GLY A 240 -6.43 7.81 10.27
N LEU A 241 -5.73 6.79 9.78
CA LEU A 241 -5.27 5.64 10.56
C LEU A 241 -4.02 5.95 11.38
N MET A 242 -3.20 6.90 10.91
CA MET A 242 -2.00 7.36 11.59
C MET A 242 -1.81 8.85 11.31
N THR A 243 -1.26 9.59 12.27
CA THR A 243 -0.90 11.00 12.05
C THR A 243 0.39 11.08 11.23
N PRO A 244 0.61 12.16 10.45
CA PRO A 244 1.86 12.33 9.69
C PRO A 244 3.12 12.23 10.55
N ALA A 245 3.08 12.79 11.77
CA ALA A 245 4.19 12.70 12.71
C ALA A 245 4.50 11.25 13.11
N ASN A 246 3.48 10.44 13.38
CA ASN A 246 3.66 9.03 13.73
C ASN A 246 4.17 8.21 12.53
N VAL A 247 3.73 8.52 11.31
CA VAL A 247 4.25 7.91 10.08
C VAL A 247 5.75 8.21 9.93
N LEU A 248 6.16 9.48 10.08
CA LEU A 248 7.58 9.85 10.02
C LEU A 248 8.41 9.15 11.10
N LEU A 249 7.94 9.15 12.35
CA LEU A 249 8.63 8.47 13.46
C LEU A 249 8.77 6.97 13.23
N LEU A 250 7.73 6.32 12.67
CA LEU A 250 7.78 4.90 12.32
C LEU A 250 8.83 4.63 11.23
N SER A 251 8.88 5.47 10.19
CA SER A 251 9.91 5.37 9.15
C SER A 251 11.33 5.50 9.72
N ILE A 252 11.56 6.50 10.58
CA ILE A 252 12.84 6.68 11.27
C ILE A 252 13.18 5.45 12.11
N GLY A 253 12.21 4.90 12.85
CA GLY A 253 12.38 3.69 13.64
C GLY A 253 12.84 2.49 12.79
N PHE A 254 12.25 2.30 11.61
CA PHE A 254 12.68 1.27 10.67
C PHE A 254 14.11 1.48 10.16
N PHE A 255 14.47 2.70 9.76
CA PHE A 255 15.85 2.99 9.33
C PHE A 255 16.87 2.81 10.46
N VAL A 256 16.54 3.21 11.69
CA VAL A 256 17.38 2.97 12.87
C VAL A 256 17.57 1.46 13.10
N ALA A 257 16.51 0.66 12.99
CA ALA A 257 16.60 -0.79 13.10
C ALA A 257 17.51 -1.39 12.00
N THR A 258 17.38 -0.95 10.75
CA THR A 258 18.28 -1.32 9.64
C THR A 258 19.73 -0.98 9.96
N ILE A 259 20.00 0.24 10.46
CA ILE A 259 21.37 0.69 10.80
C ILE A 259 21.94 -0.17 11.92
N ILE A 260 21.18 -0.45 12.98
CA ILE A 260 21.64 -1.31 14.09
C ILE A 260 22.01 -2.71 13.58
N ILE A 261 21.17 -3.31 12.73
CA ILE A 261 21.44 -4.61 12.12
C ILE A 261 22.68 -4.55 11.22
N GLY A 262 22.79 -3.52 10.38
CA GLY A 262 23.94 -3.32 9.48
C GLY A 262 25.25 -3.17 10.25
N LEU A 263 25.27 -2.37 11.32
CA LEU A 263 26.44 -2.22 12.19
C LEU A 263 26.79 -3.54 12.90
N LYS A 264 25.79 -4.31 13.33
CA LYS A 264 26.02 -5.63 13.94
C LYS A 264 26.61 -6.62 12.93
N LEU A 265 26.10 -6.64 11.70
CA LEU A 265 26.66 -7.44 10.61
C LEU A 265 28.10 -7.02 10.30
N ASN A 266 28.37 -5.71 10.22
CA ASN A 266 29.71 -5.18 9.98
C ASN A 266 30.70 -5.63 11.06
N TYR A 267 30.29 -5.54 12.34
CA TYR A 267 31.09 -6.04 13.45
C TYR A 267 31.35 -7.55 13.38
N ASN A 268 30.32 -8.35 13.05
CA ASN A 268 30.47 -9.80 12.98
C ASN A 268 31.44 -10.24 11.87
N LEU A 269 31.51 -9.49 10.76
CA LEU A 269 32.34 -9.84 9.61
C LEU A 269 33.74 -9.21 9.65
N HIS A 270 33.87 -8.02 10.24
CA HIS A 270 35.11 -7.23 10.19
C HIS A 270 35.69 -6.86 11.57
N GLY A 271 35.04 -7.25 12.67
CA GLY A 271 35.52 -7.03 14.04
C GLY A 271 35.30 -5.62 14.60
N ALA A 272 34.80 -4.67 13.79
CA ALA A 272 34.49 -3.31 14.22
C ALA A 272 33.15 -2.83 13.63
N TYR A 273 32.39 -2.07 14.41
CA TYR A 273 31.08 -1.55 13.98
C TYR A 273 31.19 -0.58 12.79
N PHE A 274 32.22 0.26 12.77
CA PHE A 274 32.42 1.35 11.80
C PHE A 274 33.55 1.09 10.80
N GLU A 275 33.92 -0.19 10.58
CA GLU A 275 34.91 -0.53 9.56
C GLU A 275 34.43 -0.07 8.18
N LEU A 276 35.34 0.50 7.38
CA LEU A 276 35.04 0.97 6.03
C LEU A 276 34.98 -0.22 5.05
N SER A 277 33.89 -0.96 5.12
CA SER A 277 33.65 -2.17 4.32
C SER A 277 32.74 -1.92 3.11
N PRO A 278 32.69 -2.86 2.14
CA PRO A 278 31.65 -2.88 1.11
C PRO A 278 30.23 -2.83 1.71
N LEU A 279 29.98 -3.51 2.83
CA LEU A 279 28.68 -3.44 3.54
C LEU A 279 28.36 -2.03 4.00
N MET A 280 29.33 -1.31 4.57
CA MET A 280 29.12 0.09 5.00
C MET A 280 28.73 0.96 3.80
N SER A 281 29.43 0.82 2.67
CA SER A 281 29.11 1.54 1.43
C SER A 281 27.71 1.21 0.92
N LEU A 282 27.33 -0.07 0.88
CA LEU A 282 25.99 -0.51 0.46
C LEU A 282 24.90 0.01 1.40
N GLY A 283 25.15 -0.01 2.72
CA GLY A 283 24.25 0.53 3.73
C GLY A 283 24.03 2.03 3.56
N LEU A 284 25.11 2.82 3.37
CA LEU A 284 25.02 4.25 3.11
C LEU A 284 24.25 4.57 1.83
N ILE A 285 24.52 3.84 0.74
CA ILE A 285 23.79 3.97 -0.52
C ILE A 285 22.31 3.61 -0.31
N GLY A 286 22.01 2.50 0.36
CA GLY A 286 20.64 2.05 0.62
C GLY A 286 19.83 3.07 1.44
N ILE A 287 20.40 3.60 2.53
CA ILE A 287 19.77 4.65 3.34
C ILE A 287 19.60 5.93 2.51
N PHE A 288 20.62 6.33 1.76
CA PHE A 288 20.53 7.51 0.88
C PHE A 288 19.39 7.37 -0.13
N LEU A 289 19.35 6.25 -0.85
CA LEU A 289 18.30 5.98 -1.84
C LEU A 289 16.92 5.97 -1.17
N GLY A 290 16.75 5.27 -0.04
CA GLY A 290 15.47 5.17 0.66
C GLY A 290 14.95 6.50 1.21
N VAL A 291 15.80 7.29 1.87
CA VAL A 291 15.41 8.58 2.48
C VAL A 291 15.25 9.67 1.42
N MET A 292 16.16 9.75 0.45
CA MET A 292 16.15 10.81 -0.57
C MET A 292 15.18 10.54 -1.72
N TYR A 293 14.61 9.34 -1.79
CA TYR A 293 13.65 8.95 -2.84
C TYR A 293 12.52 9.98 -2.99
N THR A 294 11.76 10.21 -1.93
CA THR A 294 10.73 11.27 -1.84
C THR A 294 11.12 12.41 -0.90
N GLY A 295 12.19 12.24 -0.12
CA GLY A 295 12.66 13.25 0.83
C GLY A 295 13.28 14.46 0.17
N PHE A 296 14.30 15.04 0.80
CA PHE A 296 14.78 16.38 0.43
C PHE A 296 15.23 16.54 -1.02
N LEU A 297 15.89 15.53 -1.61
CA LEU A 297 16.33 15.57 -3.01
C LEU A 297 15.24 15.17 -4.01
N ARG A 298 14.10 14.64 -3.52
CA ARG A 298 12.94 14.21 -4.31
C ARG A 298 13.32 13.46 -5.59
N LEU A 299 14.15 12.42 -5.47
CA LEU A 299 14.63 11.64 -6.63
C LEU A 299 13.47 11.16 -7.52
N SER A 300 12.37 10.71 -6.91
CA SER A 300 11.15 10.27 -7.61
C SER A 300 10.44 11.39 -8.37
N TYR A 301 10.55 12.64 -7.91
CA TYR A 301 9.97 13.81 -8.58
C TYR A 301 10.84 14.32 -9.73
N ASN A 302 12.12 13.96 -9.73
CA ASN A 302 13.11 14.50 -10.65
C ASN A 302 13.53 13.52 -11.76
N GLY A 303 12.78 12.43 -11.96
CA GLY A 303 13.07 11.42 -12.99
C GLY A 303 14.23 10.47 -12.61
N LEU A 304 14.67 10.49 -11.35
CA LEU A 304 15.68 9.57 -10.83
C LEU A 304 15.06 8.41 -10.02
N GLY A 305 13.72 8.40 -9.88
CA GLY A 305 13.01 7.40 -9.09
C GLY A 305 13.22 5.96 -9.59
N ASP A 306 12.99 5.71 -10.87
CA ASP A 306 13.15 4.38 -11.47
C ASP A 306 14.60 3.88 -11.33
N ILE A 307 15.58 4.78 -11.47
CA ILE A 307 17.01 4.47 -11.30
C ILE A 307 17.32 4.13 -9.84
N ALA A 308 16.80 4.91 -8.88
CA ALA A 308 16.99 4.65 -7.46
C ALA A 308 16.42 3.27 -7.06
N VAL A 309 15.26 2.91 -7.60
CA VAL A 309 14.61 1.63 -7.33
C VAL A 309 15.36 0.48 -8.00
N PHE A 310 15.78 0.66 -9.26
CA PHE A 310 16.66 -0.28 -9.95
C PHE A 310 17.93 -0.57 -9.14
N LEU A 311 18.64 0.47 -8.71
CA LEU A 311 19.90 0.33 -7.95
C LEU A 311 19.67 -0.31 -6.59
N GLY A 312 18.67 0.16 -5.85
CA GLY A 312 18.40 -0.26 -4.48
C GLY A 312 17.98 -1.73 -4.40
N PHE A 313 16.96 -2.12 -5.16
CA PHE A 313 16.40 -3.48 -5.10
C PHE A 313 17.12 -4.49 -5.99
N GLY A 314 17.80 -4.04 -7.04
CA GLY A 314 18.62 -4.90 -7.89
C GLY A 314 20.05 -5.05 -7.33
N PRO A 315 21.05 -4.35 -7.88
CA PRO A 315 22.45 -4.51 -7.50
C PRO A 315 22.72 -4.42 -5.99
N VAL A 316 22.18 -3.41 -5.29
CA VAL A 316 22.51 -3.20 -3.87
C VAL A 316 22.00 -4.34 -2.99
N MET A 317 20.73 -4.74 -3.12
CA MET A 317 20.17 -5.84 -2.32
C MET A 317 20.72 -7.21 -2.71
N VAL A 318 20.83 -7.52 -4.02
CA VAL A 318 21.31 -8.83 -4.48
C VAL A 318 22.79 -9.02 -4.11
N TYR A 319 23.64 -8.05 -4.45
CA TYR A 319 25.05 -8.12 -4.11
C TYR A 319 25.28 -8.05 -2.59
N GLY A 320 24.54 -7.19 -1.88
CA GLY A 320 24.61 -7.13 -0.43
C GLY A 320 24.28 -8.48 0.23
N ALA A 321 23.23 -9.17 -0.21
CA ALA A 321 22.88 -10.48 0.32
C ALA A 321 23.95 -11.55 0.02
N ALA A 322 24.50 -11.54 -1.20
CA ALA A 322 25.57 -12.46 -1.59
C ALA A 322 26.86 -12.23 -0.79
N TYR A 323 27.30 -10.97 -0.70
CA TYR A 323 28.51 -10.55 0.02
C TYR A 323 28.43 -10.85 1.52
N MET A 324 27.24 -10.76 2.11
CA MET A 324 27.02 -11.13 3.52
C MET A 324 27.22 -12.63 3.77
N GLN A 325 26.79 -13.49 2.84
CA GLN A 325 27.05 -14.93 2.98
C GLN A 325 28.53 -15.24 2.77
N ASN A 326 29.16 -14.67 1.73
CA ASN A 326 30.57 -14.84 1.48
C ASN A 326 31.19 -13.61 0.79
N GLN A 327 32.26 -13.08 1.37
CA GLN A 327 32.91 -11.84 0.92
C GLN A 327 33.73 -12.01 -0.36
N SER A 328 33.98 -13.26 -0.78
CA SER A 328 34.72 -13.62 -2.00
C SER A 328 33.81 -13.91 -3.20
N VAL A 329 32.50 -13.70 -3.08
CA VAL A 329 31.52 -13.99 -4.15
C VAL A 329 31.86 -13.26 -5.46
N ASP A 330 31.66 -13.94 -6.60
CA ASP A 330 31.92 -13.35 -7.91
C ASP A 330 30.99 -12.16 -8.15
N LEU A 331 31.61 -10.98 -8.17
CA LEU A 331 30.92 -9.72 -8.40
C LEU A 331 30.22 -9.73 -9.76
N PHE A 332 30.85 -10.28 -10.80
CA PHE A 332 30.32 -10.20 -12.15
C PHE A 332 29.05 -11.03 -12.31
N THR A 333 29.07 -12.30 -11.89
CA THR A 333 27.89 -13.19 -11.92
C THR A 333 26.77 -12.62 -11.07
N THR A 334 27.08 -12.14 -9.86
CA THR A 334 26.08 -11.55 -8.96
C THR A 334 25.42 -10.32 -9.57
N LEU A 335 26.22 -9.39 -10.12
CA LEU A 335 25.68 -8.19 -10.76
C LEU A 335 24.87 -8.52 -12.02
N LEU A 336 25.34 -9.47 -12.85
CA LEU A 336 24.65 -9.88 -14.07
C LEU A 336 23.21 -10.32 -13.81
N PHE A 337 22.98 -11.14 -12.78
CA PHE A 337 21.64 -11.60 -12.41
C PHE A 337 20.86 -10.59 -11.55
N SER A 338 21.53 -9.62 -10.92
CA SER A 338 20.86 -8.53 -10.20
C SER A 338 20.19 -7.49 -11.11
N ILE A 339 20.76 -7.25 -12.30
CA ILE A 339 20.27 -6.26 -13.27
C ILE A 339 18.83 -6.55 -13.70
N PRO A 340 18.46 -7.75 -14.19
CA PRO A 340 17.09 -8.03 -14.60
C PRO A 340 16.10 -7.92 -13.44
N VAL A 341 16.47 -8.34 -12.22
CA VAL A 341 15.65 -8.14 -11.02
C VAL A 341 15.41 -6.66 -10.76
N GLY A 342 16.46 -5.84 -10.82
CA GLY A 342 16.37 -4.38 -10.71
C GLY A 342 15.50 -3.73 -11.80
N ILE A 343 15.61 -4.20 -13.05
CA ILE A 343 14.79 -3.68 -14.15
C ILE A 343 13.33 -4.01 -13.88
N PHE A 344 12.99 -5.25 -13.55
CA PHE A 344 11.60 -5.65 -13.34
C PHE A 344 10.94 -4.88 -12.20
N ILE A 345 11.63 -4.64 -11.07
CA ILE A 345 11.04 -3.85 -9.98
C ILE A 345 10.92 -2.36 -10.31
N ALA A 346 11.86 -1.79 -11.05
CA ALA A 346 11.70 -0.43 -11.59
C ALA A 346 10.47 -0.37 -12.51
N LEU A 347 10.23 -1.39 -13.34
CA LEU A 347 9.07 -1.47 -14.22
C LEU A 347 7.73 -1.65 -13.48
N VAL A 348 7.74 -2.24 -12.28
CA VAL A 348 6.55 -2.26 -11.39
C VAL A 348 6.15 -0.83 -11.01
N LEU A 349 7.11 0.03 -10.64
CA LEU A 349 6.80 1.43 -10.35
C LEU A 349 6.45 2.21 -11.62
N PHE A 350 7.17 1.94 -12.71
CA PHE A 350 6.93 2.60 -13.98
C PHE A 350 5.48 2.41 -14.47
N ILE A 351 4.93 1.19 -14.40
CA ILE A 351 3.55 0.94 -14.81
C ILE A 351 2.53 1.58 -13.86
N ASN A 352 2.83 1.65 -12.55
CA ASN A 352 1.97 2.35 -11.58
C ASN A 352 1.83 3.85 -11.91
N CYS A 353 2.90 4.47 -12.44
CA CYS A 353 2.91 5.89 -12.82
C CYS A 353 1.92 6.23 -13.95
N PHE A 354 1.36 5.24 -14.66
CA PHE A 354 0.30 5.48 -15.66
C PHE A 354 -1.01 5.90 -14.99
N GLN A 355 -1.35 5.28 -13.86
CA GLN A 355 -2.55 5.63 -13.09
C GLN A 355 -2.31 6.91 -12.28
N ASP A 356 -1.07 7.12 -11.82
CA ASP A 356 -0.70 8.29 -11.03
C ASP A 356 -0.42 9.55 -11.87
N TYR A 357 -0.38 9.45 -13.21
CA TYR A 357 0.02 10.54 -14.12
C TYR A 357 -0.60 11.89 -13.79
N ASN A 358 -1.92 11.95 -13.56
CA ASN A 358 -2.62 13.21 -13.29
C ASN A 358 -2.20 13.81 -11.94
N ALA A 359 -2.06 12.99 -10.90
CA ALA A 359 -1.64 13.43 -9.57
C ALA A 359 -0.15 13.84 -9.56
N ASP A 360 0.68 13.06 -10.24
CA ASP A 360 2.10 13.33 -10.39
C ASP A 360 2.35 14.65 -11.13
N LYS A 361 1.66 14.85 -12.27
CA LYS A 361 1.71 16.10 -13.03
C LYS A 361 1.22 17.29 -12.19
N ALA A 362 0.12 17.14 -11.46
CA ALA A 362 -0.45 18.22 -10.64
C ALA A 362 0.45 18.66 -9.48
N THR A 363 1.33 17.77 -9.01
CA THR A 363 2.24 18.02 -7.89
C THR A 363 3.70 18.20 -8.30
N ASN A 364 3.97 18.37 -9.60
CA ASN A 364 5.31 18.51 -10.18
C ASN A 364 6.23 17.30 -9.90
N LYS A 365 5.65 16.11 -9.71
CA LYS A 365 6.38 14.84 -9.69
C LYS A 365 6.62 14.41 -11.13
N ASN A 366 7.71 14.89 -11.71
CA ASN A 366 8.07 14.66 -13.11
C ASN A 366 8.69 13.26 -13.31
N SER A 367 7.89 12.22 -13.07
CA SER A 367 8.26 10.82 -13.35
C SER A 367 8.53 10.61 -14.85
N TRP A 368 9.20 9.52 -15.21
CA TRP A 368 9.45 9.24 -16.63
C TRP A 368 8.16 9.06 -17.43
N VAL A 369 7.11 8.50 -16.83
CA VAL A 369 5.80 8.41 -17.50
C VAL A 369 5.24 9.80 -17.79
N VAL A 370 5.28 10.74 -16.83
CA VAL A 370 4.86 12.12 -17.05
C VAL A 370 5.68 12.78 -18.17
N ARG A 371 7.00 12.60 -18.17
CA ARG A 371 7.90 13.16 -19.19
C ARG A 371 7.65 12.59 -20.59
N LEU A 372 7.46 11.28 -20.69
CA LEU A 372 7.31 10.56 -21.96
C LEU A 372 5.89 10.66 -22.53
N ALA A 373 4.87 10.78 -21.68
CA ALA A 373 3.49 10.94 -22.11
C ALA A 373 3.21 12.33 -22.71
N GLY A 374 4.13 13.28 -22.53
CA GLY A 374 4.11 14.59 -23.17
C GLY A 374 3.10 15.57 -22.58
N PRO A 375 3.19 16.85 -22.98
CA PRO A 375 2.24 17.87 -22.53
C PRO A 375 0.89 17.68 -23.24
N GLY A 376 -0.18 17.51 -22.45
CA GLY A 376 -1.56 17.44 -22.94
C GLY A 376 -2.55 17.22 -21.81
N GLU A 377 -3.84 17.47 -22.08
CA GLU A 377 -4.94 17.10 -21.16
C GLU A 377 -5.09 15.58 -21.05
N LYS A 378 -4.95 14.89 -22.19
CA LYS A 378 -4.89 13.42 -22.27
C LYS A 378 -3.45 12.94 -22.46
N ALA A 379 -3.02 12.01 -21.63
CA ALA A 379 -1.68 11.44 -21.67
C ALA A 379 -1.45 10.57 -22.92
N ASN A 380 -0.31 10.71 -23.60
CA ASN A 380 0.10 9.81 -24.68
C ASN A 380 0.90 8.62 -24.15
N TYR A 381 0.20 7.56 -23.74
CA TYR A 381 0.85 6.39 -23.12
C TYR A 381 1.61 5.48 -24.10
N ARG A 382 1.59 5.75 -25.40
CA ARG A 382 2.24 4.87 -26.38
C ARG A 382 3.76 4.83 -26.25
N ILE A 383 4.38 5.97 -25.97
CA ILE A 383 5.84 6.04 -25.75
C ILE A 383 6.24 5.33 -24.45
N PRO A 384 5.69 5.68 -23.27
CA PRO A 384 6.08 4.98 -22.04
C PRO A 384 5.74 3.48 -22.10
N PHE A 385 4.64 3.07 -22.74
CA PHE A 385 4.32 1.64 -22.87
C PHE A 385 5.38 0.88 -23.70
N LYS A 386 5.89 1.46 -24.79
CA LYS A 386 7.01 0.88 -25.55
C LYS A 386 8.29 0.77 -24.71
N VAL A 387 8.58 1.78 -23.88
CA VAL A 387 9.74 1.74 -22.96
C VAL A 387 9.60 0.56 -21.98
N TRP A 388 8.40 0.35 -21.44
CA TRP A 388 8.11 -0.80 -20.58
C TRP A 388 8.31 -2.14 -21.32
N GLU A 389 7.79 -2.29 -22.54
CA GLU A 389 7.95 -3.52 -23.35
C GLU A 389 9.42 -3.81 -23.70
N TYR A 390 10.18 -2.82 -24.17
CA TYR A 390 11.58 -3.02 -24.52
C TYR A 390 12.45 -3.31 -23.31
N SER A 391 12.18 -2.68 -22.17
CA SER A 391 12.92 -2.94 -20.93
C SER A 391 12.66 -4.36 -20.41
N MET A 392 11.42 -4.87 -20.52
CA MET A 392 11.10 -6.27 -20.25
C MET A 392 11.91 -7.22 -21.13
N ILE A 393 11.95 -6.97 -22.45
CA ILE A 393 12.71 -7.78 -23.40
C ILE A 393 14.20 -7.78 -23.05
N ILE A 394 14.78 -6.62 -22.75
CA ILE A 394 16.18 -6.49 -22.35
C ILE A 394 16.47 -7.31 -21.09
N ALA A 395 15.61 -7.23 -20.06
CA ALA A 395 15.79 -8.01 -18.84
C ALA A 395 15.79 -9.52 -19.09
N PHE A 396 14.84 -10.04 -19.90
CA PHE A 396 14.84 -11.46 -20.27
C PHE A 396 16.05 -11.85 -21.13
N ALA A 397 16.50 -10.98 -22.03
CA ALA A 397 17.70 -11.23 -22.82
C ALA A 397 18.97 -11.33 -21.95
N ILE A 398 19.08 -10.50 -20.90
CA ILE A 398 20.17 -10.58 -19.93
C ILE A 398 20.13 -11.90 -19.16
N ILE A 399 18.94 -12.38 -18.76
CA ILE A 399 18.78 -13.70 -18.12
C ILE A 399 19.23 -14.81 -19.08
N ALA A 400 18.80 -14.77 -20.34
CA ALA A 400 19.20 -15.77 -21.33
C ALA A 400 20.73 -15.79 -21.53
N PHE A 401 21.34 -14.61 -21.65
CA PHE A 401 22.80 -14.48 -21.75
C PHE A 401 23.53 -15.01 -20.51
N GLY A 402 23.08 -14.64 -19.30
CA GLY A 402 23.63 -15.17 -18.05
C GLY A 402 23.44 -16.67 -17.91
N SER A 403 22.33 -17.21 -18.40
CA SER A 403 22.08 -18.65 -18.39
C SER A 403 23.06 -19.40 -19.29
N ILE A 404 23.34 -18.88 -20.49
CA ILE A 404 24.30 -19.47 -21.43
C ILE A 404 25.74 -19.39 -20.89
N THR A 405 26.10 -18.26 -20.28
CA THR A 405 27.51 -17.96 -19.94
C THR A 405 27.92 -18.36 -18.53
N LYS A 406 26.97 -18.46 -17.58
CA LYS A 406 27.27 -18.69 -16.16
C LYS A 406 26.56 -19.91 -15.59
N ASN A 407 25.24 -20.00 -15.74
CA ASN A 407 24.45 -21.07 -15.12
C ASN A 407 23.28 -21.50 -16.02
N PRO A 408 23.40 -22.63 -16.76
CA PRO A 408 22.34 -23.09 -17.68
C PRO A 408 20.98 -23.33 -17.02
N VAL A 409 20.95 -23.74 -15.75
CA VAL A 409 19.71 -24.00 -15.02
C VAL A 409 18.95 -22.71 -14.71
N ALA A 410 19.64 -21.56 -14.65
CA ALA A 410 18.99 -20.25 -14.50
C ALA A 410 18.01 -19.93 -15.65
N SER A 411 18.07 -20.66 -16.77
CA SER A 411 17.12 -20.53 -17.89
C SER A 411 15.67 -20.83 -17.50
N ILE A 412 15.41 -21.54 -16.39
CA ILE A 412 14.05 -21.71 -15.86
C ILE A 412 13.39 -20.37 -15.52
N ALA A 413 14.19 -19.34 -15.23
CA ALA A 413 13.71 -18.00 -14.96
C ALA A 413 13.22 -17.24 -16.21
N LEU A 414 13.29 -17.86 -17.39
CA LEU A 414 12.66 -17.36 -18.61
C LEU A 414 11.16 -17.73 -18.69
N LEU A 415 10.66 -18.66 -17.86
CA LEU A 415 9.24 -19.07 -17.87
C LEU A 415 8.24 -17.90 -17.72
N PRO A 416 8.49 -16.85 -16.90
CA PRO A 416 7.61 -15.70 -16.81
C PRO A 416 7.44 -14.89 -18.12
N ILE A 417 8.17 -15.21 -19.19
CA ILE A 417 7.96 -14.60 -20.52
C ILE A 417 6.54 -14.82 -21.05
N PHE A 418 5.88 -15.92 -20.67
CA PHE A 418 4.47 -16.16 -21.03
C PHE A 418 3.53 -15.17 -20.34
N LEU A 419 3.82 -14.84 -19.08
CA LEU A 419 3.10 -13.82 -18.34
C LEU A 419 3.38 -12.42 -18.92
N PHE A 420 4.61 -12.14 -19.33
CA PHE A 420 4.96 -10.92 -20.08
C PHE A 420 4.18 -10.81 -21.40
N TYR A 421 4.12 -11.88 -22.20
CA TYR A 421 3.34 -11.89 -23.44
C TYR A 421 1.86 -11.58 -23.19
N PHE A 422 1.27 -12.21 -22.15
CA PHE A 422 -0.10 -11.92 -21.72
C PHE A 422 -0.28 -10.45 -21.31
N ALA A 423 0.61 -9.93 -20.47
CA ALA A 423 0.58 -8.55 -19.99
C ALA A 423 0.72 -7.53 -21.14
N SER A 424 1.66 -7.76 -22.06
CA SER A 424 1.86 -6.93 -23.26
C SER A 424 0.62 -6.95 -24.16
N LYS A 425 -0.03 -8.11 -24.35
CA LYS A 425 -1.28 -8.19 -25.12
C LYS A 425 -2.41 -7.38 -24.46
N LYS A 426 -2.57 -7.50 -23.15
CA LYS A 426 -3.57 -6.74 -22.39
C LYS A 426 -3.27 -5.24 -22.40
N GLY A 427 -2.02 -4.84 -22.20
CA GLY A 427 -1.59 -3.45 -22.23
C GLY A 427 -1.75 -2.80 -23.61
N ARG A 428 -1.48 -3.53 -24.71
CA ARG A 428 -1.76 -3.03 -26.07
C ARG A 428 -3.25 -2.86 -26.34
N SER A 429 -4.08 -3.81 -25.89
CA SER A 429 -5.54 -3.69 -25.98
C SER A 429 -6.03 -2.46 -25.21
N TRP A 430 -5.56 -2.28 -23.98
CA TRP A 430 -5.87 -1.12 -23.16
C TRP A 430 -5.42 0.19 -23.81
N LEU A 431 -4.21 0.23 -24.40
CA LEU A 431 -3.69 1.41 -25.08
C LEU A 431 -4.56 1.79 -26.30
N ASN A 432 -5.02 0.80 -27.06
CA ASN A 432 -5.92 1.04 -28.19
C ASN A 432 -7.25 1.65 -27.74
N GLU A 433 -7.82 1.19 -26.62
CA GLU A 433 -9.03 1.78 -26.03
C GLU A 433 -8.75 3.19 -25.48
N TRP A 434 -7.62 3.39 -24.81
CA TRP A 434 -7.20 4.70 -24.31
C TRP A 434 -7.06 5.72 -25.42
N GLU A 435 -6.58 5.34 -26.61
CA GLU A 435 -6.37 6.27 -27.72
C GLU A 435 -7.66 6.75 -28.41
N LYS A 436 -8.80 6.06 -28.21
CA LYS A 436 -10.09 6.47 -28.80
C LYS A 436 -10.55 7.84 -28.28
N GLU A 437 -11.26 8.60 -29.12
CA GLU A 437 -11.79 9.92 -28.73
C GLU A 437 -12.88 9.81 -27.66
N ASP A 438 -13.69 8.74 -27.69
CA ASP A 438 -14.78 8.43 -26.77
C ASP A 438 -14.36 7.55 -25.58
N ALA A 439 -13.06 7.43 -25.33
CA ALA A 439 -12.52 6.59 -24.26
C ALA A 439 -13.08 6.98 -22.87
N ASN A 440 -13.49 5.98 -22.08
CA ASN A 440 -13.88 6.18 -20.69
C ASN A 440 -12.64 6.35 -19.79
N ILE A 441 -12.14 7.58 -19.68
CA ILE A 441 -10.92 7.92 -18.94
C ILE A 441 -11.04 7.64 -17.43
N GLU A 442 -12.25 7.55 -16.89
CA GLU A 442 -12.47 7.25 -15.47
C GLU A 442 -12.34 5.74 -15.19
N GLN A 443 -12.77 4.89 -16.13
CA GLN A 443 -12.77 3.43 -15.97
C GLN A 443 -11.46 2.78 -16.41
N LEU A 444 -10.89 3.21 -17.54
CA LEU A 444 -9.70 2.59 -18.13
C LEU A 444 -8.51 2.45 -17.18
N PRO A 445 -8.20 3.39 -16.26
CA PRO A 445 -7.14 3.20 -15.28
C PRO A 445 -7.28 1.92 -14.45
N TYR A 446 -8.50 1.46 -14.14
CA TYR A 446 -8.73 0.22 -13.39
C TYR A 446 -8.49 -1.02 -14.25
N GLU A 447 -8.72 -0.96 -15.55
CA GLU A 447 -8.44 -2.07 -16.47
C GLU A 447 -6.94 -2.35 -16.62
N LEU A 448 -6.10 -1.34 -16.38
CA LEU A 448 -4.64 -1.49 -16.40
C LEU A 448 -4.12 -2.35 -15.23
N LEU A 449 -4.90 -2.55 -14.16
CA LEU A 449 -4.49 -3.32 -12.98
C LEU A 449 -4.00 -4.73 -13.32
N ILE A 450 -4.54 -5.36 -14.36
CA ILE A 450 -4.07 -6.68 -14.80
C ILE A 450 -2.62 -6.64 -15.28
N VAL A 451 -2.19 -5.54 -15.90
CA VAL A 451 -0.80 -5.32 -16.34
C VAL A 451 0.08 -5.07 -15.12
N ASN A 452 -0.37 -4.28 -14.13
CA ASN A 452 0.37 -4.07 -12.88
C ASN A 452 0.60 -5.38 -12.13
N VAL A 453 -0.46 -6.18 -11.91
CA VAL A 453 -0.38 -7.49 -11.24
C VAL A 453 0.55 -8.42 -12.00
N SER A 454 0.44 -8.47 -13.33
CA SER A 454 1.32 -9.31 -14.15
C SER A 454 2.78 -8.86 -14.05
N THR A 455 3.04 -7.54 -14.00
CA THR A 455 4.39 -6.96 -13.85
C THR A 455 5.00 -7.33 -12.49
N ILE A 456 4.22 -7.24 -11.41
CA ILE A 456 4.62 -7.70 -10.06
C ILE A 456 4.91 -9.21 -10.08
N GLY A 457 4.03 -9.98 -10.73
CA GLY A 457 4.18 -11.42 -10.89
C GLY A 457 5.46 -11.79 -11.65
N ILE A 458 5.77 -11.10 -12.75
CA ILE A 458 7.01 -11.29 -13.52
C ILE A 458 8.23 -11.04 -12.62
N HIS A 459 8.29 -9.91 -11.92
CA HIS A 459 9.40 -9.61 -11.01
C HIS A 459 9.59 -10.73 -9.97
N PHE A 460 8.53 -11.07 -9.24
CA PHE A 460 8.63 -12.00 -8.12
C PHE A 460 8.92 -13.43 -8.59
N LEU A 461 8.17 -13.93 -9.58
CA LEU A 461 8.40 -15.27 -10.13
C LEU A 461 9.80 -15.41 -10.72
N THR A 462 10.29 -14.40 -11.44
CA THR A 462 11.64 -14.45 -12.03
C THR A 462 12.70 -14.49 -10.94
N GLY A 463 12.59 -13.67 -9.89
CA GLY A 463 13.54 -13.71 -8.76
C GLY A 463 13.55 -15.05 -8.03
N ILE A 464 12.37 -15.65 -7.79
CA ILE A 464 12.26 -16.98 -7.18
C ILE A 464 12.83 -18.07 -8.09
N LEU A 465 12.53 -18.03 -9.39
CA LEU A 465 13.05 -19.02 -10.34
C LEU A 465 14.56 -18.89 -10.56
N LEU A 466 15.12 -17.69 -10.54
CA LEU A 466 16.57 -17.50 -10.51
C LEU A 466 17.18 -18.12 -9.26
N THR A 467 16.58 -17.86 -8.09
CA THR A 467 17.00 -18.45 -6.81
C THR A 467 17.00 -19.98 -6.90
N ILE A 468 15.91 -20.59 -7.36
CA ILE A 468 15.78 -22.04 -7.53
C ILE A 468 16.82 -22.56 -8.53
N GLY A 469 17.07 -21.83 -9.63
CA GLY A 469 18.06 -22.20 -10.62
C GLY A 469 19.46 -22.31 -10.01
N PHE A 470 19.88 -21.33 -9.22
CA PHE A 470 21.15 -21.39 -8.49
C PHE A 470 21.21 -22.51 -7.46
N LEU A 471 20.14 -22.73 -6.69
CA LEU A 471 20.09 -23.81 -5.70
C LEU A 471 20.16 -25.20 -6.33
N ILE A 472 19.50 -25.42 -7.47
CA ILE A 472 19.54 -26.71 -8.17
C ILE A 472 20.93 -26.97 -8.75
N SER A 473 21.60 -25.94 -9.28
CA SER A 473 22.96 -26.04 -9.85
C SER A 473 24.05 -26.41 -8.85
N VAL A 474 23.74 -26.48 -7.55
CA VAL A 474 24.67 -27.03 -6.54
C VAL A 474 24.76 -28.55 -6.64
N TRP A 475 23.70 -29.20 -7.13
CA TRP A 475 23.54 -30.66 -7.12
C TRP A 475 23.71 -31.30 -8.50
N ILE A 476 23.88 -30.50 -9.55
CA ILE A 476 24.11 -30.91 -10.94
C ILE A 476 25.49 -30.45 -11.34
#